data_AF-A0A9X6NP76-F1
#
_entry.id   AF-A0A9X6NP76-F1
#
_cell.length_a   1.000
_cell.length_b   1.000
_cell.length_c   1.000
_cell.angle_alpha   90.00
_cell.angle_beta   90.00
_cell.angle_gamma   90.00
#
_symmetry.space_group_name_H-M   'P 1'
#
loop_
_entity.id
_entity.type
_entity.pdbx_description
1 polymer ?
#
loop_
_entity_poly.entity_id
_entity_poly.type
_entity_poly.pdbx_seq_one_letter_code
_entity_poly.pdbx_strand_id
1 'polypeptide(L)'
;MNWSHQHSHDLVGGVPGYPAGSAPPPAGYPAGAMPAPGYPAGAMLSPSAYPAGAVLYPSGAPAGQRSGEPGVLHPSQRLNVEQSIYSRSGAVYLKMQGDGNLVLYRSRDNYPLWSSHTEHKGGVVAVMQEDGNLVVYDGRNTPLWASNTHGRHGARLDVQDDGNLCIYQGSECKWATMTHGQI
;
A
#
# COMPACT_ATOMS: atom_id res chain seq x y z
N MET A 1 33.95 -43.65 -32.98
CA MET A 1 32.99 -43.02 -33.90
C MET A 1 31.58 -43.03 -33.28
N ASN A 2 31.13 -41.86 -32.86
CA ASN A 2 29.77 -41.28 -32.86
C ASN A 2 28.53 -42.15 -33.25
N TRP A 3 27.53 -42.31 -32.35
CA TRP A 3 26.15 -41.70 -32.40
C TRP A 3 25.05 -42.45 -31.58
N SER A 4 24.37 -41.68 -30.71
CA SER A 4 22.92 -41.62 -30.35
C SER A 4 22.12 -42.85 -29.86
N HIS A 5 21.57 -42.74 -28.64
CA HIS A 5 20.11 -42.62 -28.42
C HIS A 5 19.76 -41.85 -27.13
N GLN A 6 18.74 -41.00 -27.25
CA GLN A 6 18.09 -40.14 -26.25
C GLN A 6 17.30 -40.92 -25.20
N HIS A 7 17.16 -40.38 -23.97
CA HIS A 7 15.89 -39.75 -23.54
C HIS A 7 16.01 -39.09 -22.15
N SER A 8 15.87 -37.75 -22.17
CA SER A 8 15.20 -36.88 -21.20
C SER A 8 15.40 -37.12 -19.70
N HIS A 9 16.38 -36.42 -19.12
CA HIS A 9 16.21 -35.85 -17.79
C HIS A 9 15.51 -34.50 -17.93
N ASP A 10 14.37 -34.38 -17.25
CA ASP A 10 13.59 -33.16 -17.11
C ASP A 10 14.47 -32.00 -16.68
N LEU A 11 14.62 -31.02 -17.57
CA LEU A 11 15.04 -29.69 -17.19
C LEU A 11 13.87 -29.08 -16.42
N VAL A 12 13.99 -29.01 -15.09
CA VAL A 12 13.27 -28.01 -14.29
C VAL A 12 13.86 -26.65 -14.68
N GLY A 13 13.44 -26.16 -15.85
CA GLY A 13 13.76 -24.82 -16.32
C GLY A 13 13.09 -23.82 -15.39
N GLY A 14 13.88 -23.17 -14.55
CA GLY A 14 13.43 -22.02 -13.80
C GLY A 14 12.82 -20.99 -14.76
N VAL A 15 11.61 -20.52 -14.44
CA VAL A 15 10.99 -19.42 -15.18
C VAL A 15 11.87 -18.18 -14.95
N PRO A 16 12.34 -17.48 -16.01
CA PRO A 16 13.17 -16.30 -15.84
C PRO A 16 12.46 -15.25 -14.97
N GLY A 17 13.12 -14.82 -13.88
CA GLY A 17 12.59 -13.82 -12.95
C GLY A 17 12.05 -14.33 -11.61
N TYR A 18 12.15 -15.64 -11.31
CA TYR A 18 11.69 -16.20 -10.04
C TYR A 18 12.84 -16.87 -9.25
N PRO A 19 12.93 -16.69 -7.92
CA PRO A 19 13.76 -17.54 -7.06
C PRO A 19 13.31 -19.01 -7.16
N ALA A 20 14.27 -19.94 -7.05
CA ALA A 20 13.97 -21.37 -7.04
C ALA A 20 13.02 -21.72 -5.88
N GLY A 21 11.91 -22.39 -6.19
CA GLY A 21 10.88 -22.78 -5.21
C GLY A 21 9.63 -21.89 -5.15
N SER A 22 9.57 -20.82 -5.95
CA SER A 22 8.39 -19.94 -6.03
C SER A 22 7.27 -20.58 -6.86
N ALA A 23 6.04 -20.60 -6.34
CA ALA A 23 4.87 -20.96 -7.15
C ALA A 23 4.55 -19.82 -8.14
N PRO A 24 4.15 -20.14 -9.38
CA PRO A 24 3.72 -19.11 -10.34
C PRO A 24 2.47 -18.37 -9.84
N PRO A 25 2.28 -17.10 -10.22
CA PRO A 25 1.09 -16.33 -9.85
C PRO A 25 -0.20 -17.02 -10.34
N PRO A 26 -1.34 -16.85 -9.63
CA PRO A 26 -2.65 -17.31 -10.11
C PRO A 26 -2.98 -16.73 -11.49
N ALA A 27 -3.87 -17.40 -12.23
CA ALA A 27 -4.34 -16.90 -13.52
C ALA A 27 -4.97 -15.51 -13.38
N GLY A 28 -4.60 -14.57 -14.26
CA GLY A 28 -5.11 -13.19 -14.26
C GLY A 28 -4.11 -12.12 -13.81
N TYR A 29 -2.86 -12.48 -13.49
CA TYR A 29 -1.81 -11.54 -13.09
C TYR A 29 -0.64 -11.51 -14.08
N PRO A 30 0.07 -10.38 -14.21
CA PRO A 30 1.21 -10.26 -15.11
C PRO A 30 2.38 -11.16 -14.68
N ALA A 31 3.13 -11.65 -15.67
CA ALA A 31 4.33 -12.45 -15.43
C ALA A 31 5.35 -11.65 -14.61
N GLY A 32 5.74 -12.19 -13.45
CA GLY A 32 6.65 -11.58 -12.48
C GLY A 32 5.96 -11.04 -11.22
N ALA A 33 4.63 -11.10 -11.13
CA ALA A 33 3.91 -10.68 -9.94
C ALA A 33 4.28 -11.55 -8.72
N MET A 34 4.60 -10.91 -7.58
CA MET A 34 5.03 -11.59 -6.35
C MET A 34 3.99 -11.42 -5.24
N PRO A 35 3.77 -12.42 -4.36
CA PRO A 35 2.90 -12.27 -3.20
C PRO A 35 3.29 -11.05 -2.36
N ALA A 36 2.32 -10.21 -1.98
CA ALA A 36 2.56 -9.02 -1.16
C ALA A 36 2.60 -9.41 0.33
N PRO A 37 3.77 -9.39 1.00
CA PRO A 37 3.86 -9.77 2.41
C PRO A 37 3.07 -8.78 3.29
N GLY A 38 2.25 -9.30 4.21
CA GLY A 38 1.42 -8.47 5.11
C GLY A 38 0.05 -8.09 4.55
N TYR A 39 -0.34 -8.60 3.38
CA TYR A 39 -1.66 -8.44 2.77
C TYR A 39 -2.45 -9.76 2.79
N PRO A 40 -3.80 -9.73 2.63
CA PRO A 40 -4.61 -10.95 2.53
C PRO A 40 -4.19 -11.83 1.34
N ALA A 41 -4.49 -13.13 1.44
CA ALA A 41 -4.18 -14.12 0.42
C ALA A 41 -4.72 -13.68 -0.96
N GLY A 42 -3.83 -13.56 -1.95
CA GLY A 42 -4.16 -13.11 -3.32
C GLY A 42 -3.66 -11.71 -3.68
N ALA A 43 -3.16 -10.92 -2.72
CA ALA A 43 -2.51 -9.65 -3.04
C ALA A 43 -1.13 -9.88 -3.69
N MET A 44 -0.87 -9.23 -4.82
CA MET A 44 0.42 -9.32 -5.50
C MET A 44 1.01 -7.95 -5.88
N LEU A 45 2.33 -7.86 -5.79
CA LEU A 45 3.17 -6.74 -6.22
C LEU A 45 3.42 -6.86 -7.74
N SER A 46 3.30 -5.75 -8.46
CA SER A 46 3.46 -5.72 -9.92
C SER A 46 4.96 -5.68 -10.34
N PRO A 47 5.38 -6.44 -11.37
CA PRO A 47 6.80 -6.61 -11.72
C PRO A 47 7.44 -5.47 -12.53
N SER A 48 6.69 -4.54 -13.12
CA SER A 48 7.30 -3.43 -13.87
C SER A 48 6.38 -2.22 -14.04
N ALA A 49 6.91 -1.04 -13.68
CA ALA A 49 6.47 0.32 -14.05
C ALA A 49 5.08 0.83 -13.59
N TYR A 50 4.84 0.81 -12.28
CA TYR A 50 4.11 1.85 -11.53
C TYR A 50 4.94 2.11 -10.26
N PRO A 51 4.98 3.32 -9.65
CA PRO A 51 5.94 3.57 -8.57
C PRO A 51 5.75 2.53 -7.46
N ALA A 52 6.86 2.01 -6.93
CA ALA A 52 6.92 0.87 -6.02
C ALA A 52 5.84 0.96 -4.92
N GLY A 53 4.92 -0.01 -4.87
CA GLY A 53 3.90 -0.11 -3.82
C GLY A 53 2.45 -0.33 -4.26
N ALA A 54 2.14 -0.32 -5.57
CA ALA A 54 0.78 -0.61 -6.03
C ALA A 54 0.39 -2.09 -5.82
N VAL A 55 -0.62 -2.34 -5.00
CA VAL A 55 -1.26 -3.66 -4.85
C VAL A 55 -2.25 -3.85 -6.00
N LEU A 56 -2.04 -4.87 -6.84
CA LEU A 56 -2.99 -5.22 -7.89
C LEU A 56 -4.06 -6.18 -7.35
N TYR A 57 -5.33 -5.83 -7.52
CA TYR A 57 -6.46 -6.76 -7.37
C TYR A 57 -6.98 -7.13 -8.77
N PRO A 58 -7.24 -8.41 -9.08
CA PRO A 58 -7.75 -8.81 -10.38
C PRO A 58 -9.20 -8.34 -10.56
N SER A 59 -9.52 -7.75 -11.70
CA SER A 59 -10.90 -7.45 -12.07
C SER A 59 -11.65 -8.76 -12.33
N GLY A 60 -12.33 -9.30 -11.32
CA GLY A 60 -13.12 -10.52 -11.49
C GLY A 60 -13.42 -11.35 -10.24
N ALA A 61 -12.98 -10.96 -9.04
CA ALA A 61 -13.28 -11.74 -7.82
C ALA A 61 -14.79 -11.65 -7.43
N PRO A 62 -15.42 -12.78 -7.04
CA PRO A 62 -16.83 -12.81 -6.67
C PRO A 62 -17.11 -11.94 -5.43
N ALA A 63 -18.28 -11.30 -5.44
CA ALA A 63 -18.72 -10.34 -4.43
C ALA A 63 -18.90 -11.00 -3.05
N GLY A 64 -17.81 -11.09 -2.27
CA GLY A 64 -17.87 -11.65 -0.92
C GLY A 64 -16.67 -11.36 -0.01
N GLN A 65 -15.61 -10.69 -0.51
CA GLN A 65 -14.42 -10.34 0.28
C GLN A 65 -13.99 -8.88 0.05
N ARG A 66 -14.82 -7.92 0.44
CA ARG A 66 -14.50 -6.48 0.38
C ARG A 66 -14.08 -5.94 1.76
N SER A 67 -12.99 -6.45 2.32
CA SER A 67 -12.35 -5.90 3.53
C SER A 67 -10.99 -5.24 3.23
N GLY A 68 -10.84 -4.69 2.03
CA GLY A 68 -9.65 -3.98 1.56
C GLY A 68 -10.05 -2.95 0.52
N GLU A 69 -10.85 -1.96 0.93
CA GLU A 69 -11.20 -0.87 0.04
C GLU A 69 -9.94 -0.08 -0.31
N PRO A 70 -9.63 0.13 -1.61
CA PRO A 70 -8.49 0.94 -2.01
C PRO A 70 -8.54 2.31 -1.31
N GLY A 71 -7.42 2.72 -0.73
CA GLY A 71 -7.27 4.04 -0.11
C GLY A 71 -7.63 4.09 1.37
N VAL A 72 -8.09 2.99 1.97
CA VAL A 72 -8.54 2.97 3.37
C VAL A 72 -7.51 2.31 4.29
N LEU A 73 -7.20 2.95 5.42
CA LEU A 73 -6.61 2.28 6.59
C LEU A 73 -7.67 2.14 7.68
N HIS A 74 -8.03 0.91 7.97
CA HIS A 74 -8.86 0.55 9.12
C HIS A 74 -8.06 0.67 10.43
N PRO A 75 -8.75 0.69 11.59
CA PRO A 75 -8.12 0.58 12.88
C PRO A 75 -7.04 -0.50 12.93
N SER A 76 -5.92 -0.18 13.59
CA SER A 76 -4.73 -1.00 13.79
C SER A 76 -3.91 -1.31 12.52
N GLN A 77 -4.34 -0.83 11.34
CA GLN A 77 -3.55 -0.90 10.12
C GLN A 77 -2.48 0.19 10.08
N ARG A 78 -1.43 -0.05 9.29
CA ARG A 78 -0.23 0.78 9.26
C ARG A 78 0.40 0.85 7.89
N LEU A 79 1.19 1.90 7.68
CA LEU A 79 2.14 2.06 6.58
C LEU A 79 3.54 2.11 7.15
N ASN A 80 4.37 1.13 6.82
CA ASN A 80 5.81 1.21 7.05
C ASN A 80 6.45 2.12 6.00
N VAL A 81 7.67 2.57 6.27
CA VAL A 81 8.51 3.27 5.30
C VAL A 81 8.49 2.60 3.92
N GLU A 82 8.45 3.44 2.89
CA GLU A 82 8.29 3.13 1.46
C GLU A 82 6.94 2.52 1.05
N GLN A 83 6.04 2.22 1.99
CA GLN A 83 4.69 1.76 1.65
C GLN A 83 3.76 2.93 1.33
N SER A 84 2.82 2.66 0.41
CA SER A 84 1.79 3.61 -0.01
C SER A 84 0.42 2.94 -0.07
N ILE A 85 -0.63 3.73 0.14
CA ILE A 85 -2.01 3.39 -0.23
C ILE A 85 -2.52 4.41 -1.26
N TYR A 86 -3.35 3.94 -2.18
CA TYR A 86 -3.87 4.74 -3.28
C TYR A 86 -5.38 4.91 -3.14
N SER A 87 -5.88 6.11 -3.42
CA SER A 87 -7.30 6.35 -3.70
C SER A 87 -7.85 5.36 -4.73
N ARG A 88 -9.17 5.21 -4.77
CA ARG A 88 -9.85 4.24 -5.65
C ARG A 88 -9.52 4.41 -7.13
N SER A 89 -9.39 5.65 -7.59
CA SER A 89 -8.98 6.00 -8.96
C SER A 89 -7.48 5.86 -9.20
N GLY A 90 -6.67 5.80 -8.13
CA GLY A 90 -5.22 5.88 -8.19
C GLY A 90 -4.68 7.29 -8.44
N ALA A 91 -5.52 8.33 -8.51
CA ALA A 91 -5.10 9.71 -8.78
C ALA A 91 -4.37 10.38 -7.59
N VAL A 92 -4.56 9.83 -6.39
CA VAL A 92 -4.01 10.31 -5.12
C VAL A 92 -3.44 9.14 -4.35
N TYR A 93 -2.31 9.34 -3.68
CA TYR A 93 -1.73 8.33 -2.79
C TYR A 93 -1.10 8.93 -1.54
N LEU A 94 -1.16 8.19 -0.45
CA LEU A 94 -0.49 8.52 0.81
C LEU A 94 0.71 7.59 0.96
N LYS A 95 1.89 8.16 1.22
CA LYS A 95 3.16 7.42 1.35
C LYS A 95 3.86 7.74 2.66
N MET A 96 4.29 6.70 3.38
CA MET A 96 5.31 6.83 4.42
C MET A 96 6.68 6.78 3.72
N GLN A 97 7.38 7.90 3.63
CA GLN A 97 8.61 8.04 2.86
C GLN A 97 9.84 7.54 3.63
N GLY A 98 10.90 7.19 2.90
CA GLY A 98 12.20 6.75 3.44
C GLY A 98 12.95 7.79 4.25
N ASP A 99 12.65 9.07 4.10
CA ASP A 99 13.17 10.15 4.94
C ASP A 99 12.41 10.29 6.28
N GLY A 100 11.36 9.51 6.49
CA GLY A 100 10.54 9.52 7.70
C GLY A 100 9.34 10.47 7.66
N ASN A 101 9.00 11.01 6.49
CA ASN A 101 7.83 11.86 6.31
C ASN A 101 6.59 11.09 5.84
N LEU A 102 5.39 11.44 6.32
CA LEU A 102 4.13 10.92 5.79
C LEU A 102 3.52 11.99 4.88
N VAL A 103 3.38 11.68 3.58
CA VAL A 103 3.01 12.69 2.57
C VAL A 103 1.90 12.18 1.66
N LEU A 104 0.90 13.04 1.45
CA LEU A 104 -0.17 12.85 0.48
C LEU A 104 0.25 13.47 -0.85
N TYR A 105 0.11 12.72 -1.93
CA TYR A 105 0.56 13.09 -3.26
C TYR A 105 -0.56 12.99 -4.28
N ARG A 106 -0.51 13.89 -5.26
CA ARG A 106 -1.17 13.70 -6.55
C ARG A 106 -0.30 12.82 -7.44
N SER A 107 -0.87 11.75 -7.99
CA SER A 107 -0.11 10.71 -8.72
C SER A 107 0.47 11.17 -10.05
N ARG A 108 -0.24 12.04 -10.80
CA ARG A 108 0.13 12.39 -12.19
C ARG A 108 1.50 13.06 -12.32
N ASP A 109 1.94 13.75 -11.27
CA ASP A 109 3.15 14.56 -11.25
C ASP A 109 3.94 14.43 -9.93
N ASN A 110 3.52 13.55 -9.03
CA ASN A 110 4.07 13.42 -7.67
C ASN A 110 4.09 14.76 -6.91
N TYR A 111 3.09 15.61 -7.15
CA TYR A 111 2.98 16.88 -6.44
C TYR A 111 2.52 16.65 -4.99
N PRO A 112 3.25 17.12 -3.96
CA PRO A 112 2.86 16.96 -2.58
C PRO A 112 1.66 17.86 -2.26
N LEU A 113 0.55 17.27 -1.83
CA LEU A 113 -0.66 17.97 -1.41
C LEU A 113 -0.60 18.33 0.08
N TRP A 114 -0.09 17.41 0.90
CA TRP A 114 0.02 17.58 2.35
C TRP A 114 1.16 16.74 2.93
N SER A 115 1.75 17.18 4.05
CA SER A 115 2.88 16.54 4.72
C SER A 115 2.72 16.57 6.25
N SER A 116 3.16 15.51 6.94
CA SER A 116 3.27 15.48 8.42
C SER A 116 4.44 16.30 8.95
N HIS A 117 5.36 16.73 8.09
CA HIS A 117 6.58 17.48 8.43
C HIS A 117 7.49 16.70 9.41
N THR A 118 7.64 15.39 9.16
CA THR A 118 8.47 14.48 9.97
C THR A 118 9.73 14.00 9.25
N GLU A 119 10.05 14.58 8.10
CA GLU A 119 11.29 14.35 7.39
C GLU A 119 12.50 14.52 8.32
N HIS A 120 13.45 13.58 8.22
CA HIS A 120 14.69 13.53 9.00
C HIS A 120 14.50 13.45 10.53
N LYS A 121 13.27 13.22 11.03
CA LYS A 121 12.98 13.01 12.46
C LYS A 121 12.99 11.53 12.86
N GLY A 122 13.31 10.63 11.93
CA GLY A 122 13.42 9.19 12.18
C GLY A 122 12.09 8.44 12.18
N GLY A 123 11.06 8.98 11.52
CA GLY A 123 9.78 8.28 11.33
C GLY A 123 9.95 6.99 10.57
N VAL A 124 9.34 5.90 11.05
CA VAL A 124 9.44 4.57 10.44
C VAL A 124 8.09 3.96 10.08
N VAL A 125 7.01 4.47 10.68
CA VAL A 125 5.67 3.90 10.51
C VAL A 125 4.60 4.95 10.79
N ALA A 126 3.55 4.94 9.97
CA ALA A 126 2.28 5.61 10.27
C ALA A 126 1.22 4.55 10.64
N VAL A 127 0.48 4.77 11.72
CA VAL A 127 -0.51 3.80 12.23
C VAL A 127 -1.85 4.51 12.40
N MET A 128 -2.91 3.95 11.81
CA MET A 128 -4.28 4.32 12.15
C MET A 128 -4.65 3.53 13.41
N GLN A 129 -4.57 4.17 14.57
CA GLN A 129 -4.72 3.50 15.86
C GLN A 129 -6.18 3.14 16.16
N GLU A 130 -6.37 2.17 17.06
CA GLU A 130 -7.71 1.71 17.46
C GLU A 130 -8.51 2.77 18.23
N ASP A 131 -7.83 3.72 18.86
CA ASP A 131 -8.45 4.89 19.48
C ASP A 131 -8.91 5.96 18.46
N GLY A 132 -8.69 5.71 17.17
CA GLY A 132 -9.07 6.60 16.09
C GLY A 132 -8.06 7.68 15.76
N ASN A 133 -6.84 7.64 16.31
CA ASN A 133 -5.78 8.59 15.99
C ASN A 133 -4.85 8.06 14.89
N LEU A 134 -4.61 8.85 13.84
CA LEU A 134 -3.49 8.60 12.92
C LEU A 134 -2.20 9.18 13.52
N VAL A 135 -1.16 8.36 13.67
CA VAL A 135 0.11 8.76 14.30
C VAL A 135 1.31 8.25 13.51
N VAL A 136 2.32 9.11 13.34
CA VAL A 136 3.65 8.73 12.84
C VAL A 136 4.57 8.47 14.04
N TYR A 137 5.23 7.31 14.04
CA TYR A 137 6.15 6.89 15.09
C TYR A 137 7.58 6.74 14.58
N ASP A 138 8.55 7.01 15.45
CA ASP A 138 9.95 6.65 15.24
C ASP A 138 10.22 5.17 15.56
N GLY A 139 11.47 4.71 15.30
CA GLY A 139 11.90 3.34 15.58
C GLY A 139 11.95 2.94 17.06
N ARG A 140 11.76 3.90 17.98
CA ARG A 140 11.67 3.69 19.44
C ARG A 140 10.23 3.79 19.94
N ASN A 141 9.25 3.85 19.03
CA ASN A 141 7.83 3.99 19.33
C ASN A 141 7.48 5.35 19.99
N THR A 142 8.27 6.39 19.72
CA THR A 142 7.99 7.78 20.10
C THR A 142 7.09 8.42 19.04
N PRO A 143 5.96 9.05 19.40
CA PRO A 143 5.12 9.75 18.44
C PRO A 143 5.83 11.02 17.93
N LEU A 144 5.95 11.16 16.62
CA LEU A 144 6.56 12.33 15.96
C LEU A 144 5.50 13.33 15.45
N TRP A 145 4.34 12.81 15.07
CA TRP A 145 3.19 13.59 14.61
C TRP A 145 1.90 12.82 14.89
N ALA A 146 0.81 13.53 15.20
CA ALA A 146 -0.51 12.94 15.36
C ALA A 146 -1.59 13.84 14.77
N SER A 147 -2.65 13.23 14.25
CA SER A 147 -3.86 13.92 13.78
C SER A 147 -4.69 14.54 14.90
N ASN A 148 -4.40 14.19 16.17
CA ASN A 148 -5.14 14.61 17.36
C ASN A 148 -6.62 14.22 17.33
N THR A 149 -6.90 13.02 16.84
CA THR A 149 -8.28 12.49 16.67
C THR A 149 -8.60 11.31 17.60
N HIS A 150 -7.80 11.11 18.65
CA HIS A 150 -8.02 10.08 19.67
C HIS A 150 -9.41 10.15 20.31
N GLY A 151 -9.89 9.02 20.83
CA GLY A 151 -11.23 8.86 21.40
C GLY A 151 -12.32 8.57 20.35
N ARG A 152 -11.93 8.29 19.10
CA ARG A 152 -12.80 8.00 17.97
C ARG A 152 -12.66 6.54 17.56
N HIS A 153 -12.96 5.63 18.50
CA HIS A 153 -12.86 4.19 18.26
C HIS A 153 -13.59 3.76 16.98
N GLY A 154 -12.96 2.86 16.22
CA GLY A 154 -13.46 2.40 14.94
C GLY A 154 -13.27 3.39 13.78
N ALA A 155 -12.61 4.54 14.00
CA ALA A 155 -12.32 5.47 12.91
C ALA A 155 -11.34 4.86 11.90
N ARG A 156 -11.49 5.26 10.65
CA ARG A 156 -10.64 4.82 9.53
C ARG A 156 -10.07 6.02 8.80
N LEU A 157 -8.90 5.86 8.22
CA LEU A 157 -8.34 6.81 7.25
C LEU A 157 -8.87 6.50 5.86
N ASP A 158 -9.10 7.51 5.03
CA ASP A 158 -9.55 7.37 3.64
C ASP A 158 -8.84 8.40 2.74
N VAL A 159 -8.08 7.90 1.76
CA VAL A 159 -7.47 8.67 0.66
C VAL A 159 -8.48 8.82 -0.46
N GLN A 160 -8.99 10.03 -0.64
CA GLN A 160 -10.09 10.29 -1.56
C GLN A 160 -9.59 10.70 -2.95
N ASP A 161 -10.40 10.39 -3.95
CA ASP A 161 -10.14 10.71 -5.37
C ASP A 161 -10.09 12.23 -5.63
N ASP A 162 -10.69 13.03 -4.74
CA ASP A 162 -10.71 14.49 -4.82
C ASP A 162 -9.43 15.15 -4.28
N GLY A 163 -8.47 14.39 -3.77
CA GLY A 163 -7.21 14.89 -3.23
C GLY A 163 -7.23 15.15 -1.75
N ASN A 164 -8.31 14.82 -1.06
CA ASN A 164 -8.39 14.93 0.38
C ASN A 164 -7.93 13.64 1.07
N LEU A 165 -7.45 13.78 2.30
CA LEU A 165 -7.25 12.68 3.22
C LEU A 165 -8.13 12.93 4.44
N CYS A 166 -9.08 12.04 4.73
CA CYS A 166 -9.99 12.17 5.85
C CYS A 166 -9.84 11.03 6.85
N ILE A 167 -10.00 11.35 8.13
CA ILE A 167 -10.28 10.36 9.18
C ILE A 167 -11.78 10.34 9.42
N TYR A 168 -12.44 9.24 9.08
CA TYR A 168 -13.87 9.05 9.23
C TYR A 168 -14.22 8.30 10.50
N GLN A 169 -15.23 8.78 11.23
CA GLN A 169 -15.97 7.99 12.22
C GLN A 169 -17.40 7.82 11.71
N GLY A 170 -17.78 6.59 11.35
CA GLY A 170 -19.00 6.37 10.57
C GLY A 170 -18.91 7.06 9.21
N SER A 171 -19.87 7.94 8.92
CA SER A 171 -19.92 8.76 7.70
C SER A 171 -19.36 10.17 7.86
N GLU A 172 -18.95 10.57 9.06
CA GLU A 172 -18.47 11.93 9.31
C GLU A 172 -16.94 12.00 9.16
N CYS A 173 -16.45 12.92 8.32
CA CYS A 173 -15.02 13.24 8.25
C CYS A 173 -14.68 14.14 9.45
N LYS A 174 -13.91 13.58 10.37
CA LYS A 174 -13.63 14.18 11.68
C LYS A 174 -12.31 14.97 11.72
N TRP A 175 -11.47 14.77 10.71
CA TRP A 175 -10.26 15.53 10.42
C TRP A 175 -9.95 15.37 8.94
N ALA A 176 -9.44 16.43 8.31
CA ALA A 176 -9.07 16.42 6.90
C ALA A 176 -7.78 17.22 6.67
N THR A 177 -7.05 16.88 5.60
CA THR A 177 -5.93 17.69 5.10
C THR A 177 -6.38 18.99 4.44
N MET A 178 -7.67 19.11 4.08
CA MET A 178 -8.26 20.28 3.41
C MET A 178 -7.67 20.55 2.02
N THR A 179 -7.31 19.48 1.31
CA THR A 179 -6.66 19.51 -0.01
C THR A 179 -7.58 19.07 -1.16
N HIS A 180 -8.89 19.00 -0.91
CA HIS A 180 -9.88 18.64 -1.92
C HIS A 180 -9.84 19.59 -3.13
N GLY A 181 -10.06 19.06 -4.34
CA GLY A 181 -10.09 19.80 -5.60
C GLY A 181 -8.72 20.09 -6.22
N GLN A 182 -7.63 19.58 -5.64
CA GLN A 182 -6.26 19.81 -6.13
C GLN A 182 -5.74 18.71 -7.06
N ILE A 183 -6.63 17.96 -7.74
CA ILE A 183 -6.29 16.74 -8.51
C ILE A 183 -6.18 16.93 -10.01
#